data_AF-A0A970BVV8-F1
#
_entry.id   AF-A0A970BVV8-F1
#
_cell.length_a   1.000
_cell.length_b   1.000
_cell.length_c   1.000
_cell.angle_alpha   90.00
_cell.angle_beta   90.00
_cell.angle_gamma   90.00
#
_symmetry.space_group_name_H-M   'P 1'
#
loop_
_entity.id
_entity.type
_entity.pdbx_description
1 polymer ?
#
loop_
_entity_poly.entity_id
_entity_poly.type
_entity_poly.pdbx_seq_one_letter_code
_entity_poly.pdbx_strand_id
1 'polypeptide(L)'
;MGEVDGLQPPEFDLGNSPSALEGLDLRGRPLVQRTSAGTQGVVRCMPAAAHLLACSLVCARATAEYIRRLGPEHVTWVITGAGADGGRNDGDEDAACADYVQALLCGAEPDVGRIVDRVLQSQAAVKFWDPARPEFPREDLDCCASIDRFDRPMPVVHLDGVFALAPHG
;
A
#
# COMPACT_ATOMS: atom_id res chain seq x y z
N MET A 1 2.32 -5.25 14.49
CA MET A 1 2.85 -4.06 13.81
C MET A 1 1.72 -3.15 13.36
N GLY A 2 1.99 -1.87 13.12
CA GLY A 2 1.00 -0.95 12.57
C GLY A 2 0.96 0.42 13.23
N GLU A 3 -0.13 1.14 12.99
CA GLU A 3 -0.30 2.53 13.41
C GLU A 3 -1.74 2.85 13.81
N VAL A 4 -1.92 3.93 14.58
CA VAL A 4 -3.14 4.70 14.76
C VAL A 4 -2.80 6.16 14.49
N ASP A 5 -3.46 6.77 13.51
CA ASP A 5 -3.23 8.16 13.07
C ASP A 5 -1.76 8.46 12.68
N GLY A 6 -1.09 7.44 12.15
CA GLY A 6 0.30 7.45 11.74
C GLY A 6 1.29 7.07 12.83
N LEU A 7 0.86 6.89 14.08
CA LEU A 7 1.74 6.62 15.22
C LEU A 7 1.68 5.16 15.66
N GLN A 8 2.83 4.59 16.02
CA GLN A 8 2.90 3.25 16.59
C GLN A 8 2.22 3.21 17.97
N PRO A 9 1.24 2.32 18.21
CA PRO A 9 0.68 2.11 19.54
C PRO A 9 1.74 1.57 20.53
N PRO A 10 1.71 1.95 21.82
CA PRO A 10 2.71 1.52 22.81
C PRO A 10 2.85 -0.01 22.96
N GLU A 11 1.79 -0.76 22.70
CA GLU A 11 1.74 -2.22 22.86
C GLU A 11 2.26 -2.98 21.63
N PHE A 12 2.63 -2.27 20.56
CA PHE A 12 3.08 -2.88 19.31
C PHE A 12 4.60 -3.02 19.27
N ASP A 13 5.09 -4.14 18.74
CA ASP A 13 6.53 -4.36 18.55
C ASP A 13 7.14 -3.46 17.45
N LEU A 14 6.35 -3.11 16.44
CA LEU A 14 6.78 -2.40 15.23
C LEU A 14 5.69 -1.41 14.77
N GLY A 15 6.12 -0.27 14.24
CA GLY A 15 5.24 0.75 13.65
C GLY A 15 4.77 0.37 12.23
N ASN A 16 4.33 1.39 11.48
CA ASN A 16 3.96 1.27 10.06
C ASN A 16 4.94 2.01 9.13
N SER A 17 6.18 2.21 9.59
CA SER A 17 7.26 2.86 8.83
C SER A 17 8.05 1.79 8.05
N PRO A 18 8.02 1.79 6.70
CA PRO A 18 8.78 0.83 5.90
C PRO A 18 10.31 0.97 6.09
N SER A 19 10.84 2.19 6.24
CA SER A 19 12.28 2.39 6.46
C SER A 19 12.75 1.78 7.78
N ALA A 20 11.92 1.81 8.84
CA ALA A 20 12.20 1.16 10.11
C ALA A 20 12.21 -0.38 10.04
N LEU A 21 11.65 -0.97 8.97
CA LEU A 21 11.68 -2.41 8.74
C LEU A 21 12.91 -2.85 7.94
N GLU A 22 13.63 -1.92 7.32
CA GLU A 22 14.83 -2.25 6.55
C GLU A 22 15.91 -2.87 7.45
N GLY A 23 16.46 -4.02 7.01
CA GLY A 23 17.49 -4.75 7.75
C GLY A 23 16.96 -5.67 8.86
N LEU A 24 15.65 -5.68 9.16
CA LEU A 24 15.07 -6.63 10.11
C LEU A 24 14.85 -8.00 9.46
N ASP A 25 15.26 -9.08 10.16
CA ASP A 25 14.94 -10.44 9.73
C ASP A 25 13.59 -10.92 10.30
N LEU A 26 12.56 -10.79 9.47
CA LEU A 26 11.18 -11.17 9.77
C LEU A 26 10.81 -12.54 9.18
N ARG A 27 11.75 -13.30 8.62
CA ARG A 27 11.46 -14.60 8.00
C ARG A 27 10.88 -15.58 9.03
N GLY A 28 9.80 -16.26 8.63
CA GLY A 28 9.10 -17.22 9.48
C GLY A 28 8.39 -16.60 10.69
N ARG A 29 8.31 -15.25 10.78
CA ARG A 29 7.58 -14.55 11.83
C ARG A 29 6.25 -14.04 11.27
N PRO A 30 5.10 -14.53 11.74
CA PRO A 30 3.81 -13.97 11.36
C PRO A 30 3.72 -12.49 11.79
N LEU A 31 3.34 -11.61 10.85
CA LEU A 31 3.10 -10.20 11.13
C LEU A 31 1.60 -9.95 11.23
N VAL A 32 1.13 -9.57 12.42
CA VAL A 32 -0.23 -9.08 12.61
C VAL A 32 -0.20 -7.56 12.42
N GLN A 33 -0.92 -7.06 11.40
CA GLN A 33 -0.90 -5.64 11.03
C GLN A 33 -2.25 -4.97 11.29
N ARG A 34 -2.22 -3.77 11.88
CA ARG A 34 -3.37 -2.87 12.02
C ARG A 34 -3.03 -1.51 11.43
N THR A 35 -3.87 -1.01 10.52
CA THR A 35 -3.77 0.37 10.01
C THR A 35 -5.16 1.03 10.02
N SER A 36 -5.20 2.36 9.99
CA SER A 36 -6.45 3.12 10.03
C SER A 36 -7.24 3.01 8.72
N ALA A 37 -6.54 3.01 7.58
CA ALA A 37 -7.17 3.03 6.25
C ALA A 37 -7.10 1.67 5.54
N GLY A 38 -5.89 1.16 5.30
CA GLY A 38 -5.67 -0.01 4.44
C GLY A 38 -6.40 -1.27 4.91
N THR A 39 -6.28 -1.65 6.20
CA THR A 39 -6.98 -2.85 6.71
C THR A 39 -8.50 -2.68 6.73
N GLN A 40 -9.01 -1.45 6.90
CA GLN A 40 -10.44 -1.16 6.79
C GLN A 40 -10.93 -1.32 5.35
N GLY A 41 -10.13 -0.88 4.36
CA GLY A 41 -10.39 -1.13 2.94
C GLY A 41 -10.54 -2.61 2.65
N VAL A 42 -9.62 -3.43 3.16
CA VAL A 42 -9.69 -4.89 3.03
C VAL A 42 -10.99 -5.44 3.61
N VAL A 43 -11.28 -5.16 4.89
CA VAL A 43 -12.48 -5.67 5.57
C VAL A 43 -13.78 -5.28 4.85
N ARG A 44 -13.84 -4.05 4.31
CA ARG A 44 -15.04 -3.54 3.61
C ARG A 44 -15.23 -4.13 2.21
N CYS A 45 -14.15 -4.45 1.50
CA CYS A 45 -14.22 -4.96 0.14
C CYS A 45 -14.34 -6.49 0.06
N MET A 46 -13.80 -7.21 1.04
CA MET A 46 -13.79 -8.69 1.04
C MET A 46 -15.16 -9.35 0.82
N PRO A 47 -16.29 -8.87 1.39
CA PRO A 47 -17.59 -9.50 1.18
C PRO A 47 -18.10 -9.48 -0.28
N ALA A 48 -17.60 -8.58 -1.12
CA ALA A 48 -18.08 -8.37 -2.49
C ALA A 48 -17.04 -8.69 -3.56
N ALA A 49 -15.76 -8.80 -3.20
CA ALA A 49 -14.68 -9.03 -4.14
C ALA A 49 -14.48 -10.52 -4.41
N ALA A 50 -14.49 -10.94 -5.69
CA ALA A 50 -14.10 -12.30 -6.08
C ALA A 50 -12.59 -12.55 -5.86
N HIS A 51 -11.78 -11.52 -6.12
CA HIS A 51 -10.37 -11.46 -5.82
C HIS A 51 -10.08 -10.08 -5.22
N LEU A 52 -9.27 -10.04 -4.16
CA LEU A 52 -8.80 -8.80 -3.57
C LEU A 52 -7.28 -8.80 -3.52
N LEU A 53 -6.67 -7.66 -3.87
CA LEU A 53 -5.23 -7.44 -3.81
C LEU A 53 -4.94 -6.19 -2.99
N ALA A 54 -3.96 -6.28 -2.10
CA ALA A 54 -3.25 -5.08 -1.66
C ALA A 54 -2.27 -4.67 -2.76
N CYS A 55 -2.14 -3.37 -2.99
CA CYS A 55 -1.28 -2.83 -4.04
C CYS A 55 -0.55 -1.58 -3.54
N SER A 56 0.68 -1.41 -3.99
CA SER A 56 1.51 -0.24 -3.78
C SER A 56 2.51 -0.12 -4.94
N LEU A 57 3.14 1.05 -5.09
CA LEU A 57 4.11 1.28 -6.17
C LEU A 57 5.27 0.28 -6.15
N VAL A 58 5.70 -0.16 -4.96
CA VAL A 58 6.82 -1.09 -4.81
C VAL A 58 6.56 -2.47 -5.41
N CYS A 59 5.33 -2.85 -5.70
CA CYS A 59 4.99 -4.14 -6.32
C CYS A 59 3.96 -4.01 -7.46
N ALA A 60 3.82 -2.81 -8.04
CA ALA A 60 2.71 -2.47 -8.93
C ALA A 60 2.70 -3.31 -10.22
N ARG A 61 3.86 -3.58 -10.83
CA ARG A 61 3.96 -4.44 -12.01
C ARG A 61 3.62 -5.90 -11.71
N ALA A 62 4.09 -6.42 -10.59
CA ALA A 62 3.74 -7.77 -10.15
C ALA A 62 2.22 -7.90 -9.94
N THR A 63 1.58 -6.86 -9.39
CA THR A 63 0.12 -6.75 -9.30
C THR A 63 -0.55 -6.73 -10.67
N ALA A 64 -0.07 -5.92 -11.62
CA ALA A 64 -0.62 -5.85 -12.98
C ALA A 64 -0.55 -7.22 -13.68
N GLU A 65 0.59 -7.90 -13.59
CA GLU A 65 0.77 -9.23 -14.16
C GLU A 65 -0.13 -10.27 -13.53
N TYR A 66 -0.34 -10.20 -12.22
CA TYR A 66 -1.28 -11.08 -11.53
C TYR A 66 -2.71 -10.87 -12.00
N ILE A 67 -3.15 -9.61 -12.10
CA ILE A 67 -4.48 -9.27 -12.63
C ILE A 67 -4.65 -9.82 -14.05
N ARG A 68 -3.65 -9.66 -14.94
CA ARG A 68 -3.70 -10.24 -16.30
C ARG A 68 -3.85 -11.76 -16.28
N ARG A 69 -3.14 -12.46 -15.39
CA ARG A 69 -3.25 -13.92 -15.25
C ARG A 69 -4.62 -14.35 -14.73
N LEU A 70 -5.21 -13.59 -13.82
CA LEU A 70 -6.58 -13.83 -13.35
C LEU A 70 -7.62 -13.61 -14.46
N GLY A 71 -7.36 -12.67 -15.37
CA GLY A 71 -8.26 -12.33 -16.48
C GLY A 71 -9.67 -11.90 -16.05
N PRO A 72 -9.83 -10.99 -15.06
CA PRO A 72 -11.15 -10.57 -14.62
C PRO A 72 -11.85 -9.73 -15.69
N GLU A 73 -13.19 -9.75 -15.69
CA GLU A 73 -13.99 -8.90 -16.58
C GLU A 73 -13.87 -7.41 -16.21
N HIS A 74 -13.77 -7.11 -14.91
CA HIS A 74 -13.67 -5.76 -14.36
C HIS A 74 -12.60 -5.68 -13.27
N VAL A 75 -11.93 -4.52 -13.17
CA VAL A 75 -11.01 -4.18 -12.10
C VAL A 75 -11.51 -2.91 -11.41
N THR A 76 -11.65 -2.96 -10.09
CA THR A 76 -12.04 -1.81 -9.27
C THR A 76 -10.87 -1.34 -8.43
N TRP A 77 -10.49 -0.08 -8.57
CA TRP A 77 -9.51 0.56 -7.70
C TRP A 77 -10.18 1.11 -6.45
N VAL A 78 -9.62 0.76 -5.28
CA VAL A 78 -10.11 1.24 -3.98
C VAL A 78 -9.05 2.16 -3.40
N ILE A 79 -9.35 3.46 -3.41
CA ILE A 79 -8.48 4.51 -2.86
C ILE A 79 -8.76 4.60 -1.36
N THR A 80 -7.83 4.08 -0.55
CA THR A 80 -8.04 3.90 0.90
C THR A 80 -7.68 5.13 1.72
N GLY A 81 -6.73 5.94 1.25
CA GLY A 81 -6.26 7.15 1.93
C GLY A 81 -7.27 8.31 1.93
N ALA A 82 -8.20 8.33 0.98
CA ALA A 82 -9.15 9.44 0.81
C ALA A 82 -10.09 9.59 2.01
N GLY A 83 -10.04 10.74 2.69
CA GLY A 83 -10.92 11.08 3.80
C GLY A 83 -10.68 10.31 5.10
N ALA A 84 -9.67 9.44 5.18
CA ALA A 84 -9.35 8.66 6.37
C ALA A 84 -8.99 9.52 7.60
N ASP A 85 -8.57 10.76 7.37
CA ASP A 85 -8.18 11.75 8.37
C ASP A 85 -9.20 12.90 8.51
N GLY A 86 -10.46 12.66 8.13
CA GLY A 86 -11.53 13.66 8.19
C GLY A 86 -11.60 14.57 6.95
N GLY A 87 -11.10 14.10 5.80
CA GLY A 87 -11.16 14.81 4.52
C GLY A 87 -9.93 15.68 4.23
N ARG A 88 -8.83 15.50 4.97
CA ARG A 88 -7.57 16.23 4.79
C ARG A 88 -6.57 15.51 3.89
N ASN A 89 -6.77 14.22 3.61
CA ASN A 89 -6.09 13.47 2.56
C ASN A 89 -7.08 13.21 1.42
N ASP A 90 -6.72 13.62 0.21
CA ASP A 90 -7.45 13.36 -1.03
C ASP A 90 -7.16 11.97 -1.62
N GLY A 91 -6.10 11.29 -1.15
CA GLY A 91 -5.69 9.97 -1.61
C GLY A 91 -5.02 9.97 -2.98
N ASP A 92 -4.45 11.09 -3.41
CA ASP A 92 -3.81 11.18 -4.73
C ASP A 92 -2.64 10.20 -4.89
N GLU A 93 -1.93 9.87 -3.80
CA GLU A 93 -0.86 8.86 -3.80
C GLU A 93 -1.38 7.44 -4.09
N ASP A 94 -2.55 7.08 -3.55
CA ASP A 94 -3.23 5.81 -3.83
C ASP A 94 -3.73 5.80 -5.29
N ALA A 95 -4.28 6.92 -5.76
CA ALA A 95 -4.75 7.08 -7.13
C ALA A 95 -3.59 7.04 -8.15
N ALA A 96 -2.43 7.59 -7.80
CA ALA A 96 -1.22 7.49 -8.62
C ALA A 96 -0.78 6.03 -8.78
N CYS A 97 -0.80 5.25 -7.70
CA CYS A 97 -0.54 3.81 -7.79
C CYS A 97 -1.55 3.11 -8.73
N ALA A 98 -2.84 3.41 -8.61
CA ALA A 98 -3.88 2.85 -9.47
C ALA A 98 -3.67 3.21 -10.95
N ASP A 99 -3.34 4.47 -11.25
CA ASP A 99 -3.07 4.92 -12.62
C ASP A 99 -1.85 4.22 -13.22
N TYR A 100 -0.80 4.00 -12.43
CA TYR A 100 0.37 3.23 -12.85
C TYR A 100 -0.01 1.80 -13.27
N VAL A 101 -0.74 1.09 -12.41
CA VAL A 101 -1.16 -0.30 -12.70
C VAL A 101 -2.13 -0.33 -13.87
N GLN A 102 -3.04 0.63 -13.97
CA GLN A 102 -3.97 0.75 -15.10
C GLN A 102 -3.25 0.95 -16.43
N ALA A 103 -2.26 1.86 -16.49
CA ALA A 103 -1.45 2.08 -17.68
C ALA A 103 -0.78 0.77 -18.14
N LEU A 104 -0.19 0.02 -17.20
CA LEU A 104 0.34 -1.31 -17.50
C LEU A 104 -0.75 -2.22 -18.06
N LEU A 105 -1.89 -2.39 -17.39
CA LEU A 105 -2.98 -3.26 -17.85
C LEU A 105 -3.47 -2.92 -19.27
N CYS A 106 -3.51 -1.63 -19.63
CA CYS A 106 -3.88 -1.15 -20.96
C CYS A 106 -2.76 -1.27 -22.02
N GLY A 107 -1.58 -1.77 -21.66
CA GLY A 107 -0.43 -1.87 -22.56
C GLY A 107 0.22 -0.52 -22.90
N ALA A 108 -0.01 0.49 -22.05
CA ALA A 108 0.62 1.80 -22.15
C ALA A 108 1.90 1.86 -21.31
N GLU A 109 2.80 2.78 -21.66
CA GLU A 109 3.97 3.10 -20.84
C GLU A 109 3.56 4.12 -19.75
N PRO A 110 3.71 3.80 -18.45
CA PRO A 110 3.41 4.74 -17.38
C PRO A 110 4.39 5.92 -17.36
N ASP A 111 3.89 7.13 -17.12
CA ASP A 111 4.75 8.29 -16.82
C ASP A 111 5.28 8.20 -15.39
N VAL A 112 6.38 7.48 -15.22
CA VAL A 112 7.03 7.24 -13.91
C VAL A 112 7.32 8.54 -13.18
N GLY A 113 7.80 9.58 -13.88
CA GLY A 113 8.12 10.87 -13.26
C GLY A 113 6.88 11.51 -12.63
N ARG A 114 5.78 11.60 -13.40
CA ARG A 114 4.52 12.14 -12.90
C ARG A 114 3.94 11.33 -11.74
N ILE A 115 4.07 10.01 -11.77
CA ILE A 115 3.55 9.12 -10.71
C ILE A 115 4.34 9.34 -9.41
N VAL A 116 5.67 9.41 -9.49
CA VAL A 116 6.52 9.72 -8.34
C VAL A 116 6.23 11.11 -7.79
N ASP A 117 6.09 12.11 -8.66
CA ASP A 117 5.78 13.49 -8.24
C ASP A 117 4.46 13.56 -7.46
N ARG A 118 3.41 12.85 -7.90
CA ARG A 118 2.13 12.78 -7.18
C ARG A 118 2.29 12.19 -5.79
N VAL A 119 3.12 11.17 -5.61
CA VAL A 119 3.40 10.61 -4.27
C VAL A 119 4.17 11.59 -3.41
N LEU A 120 5.25 12.19 -3.94
CA LEU A 120 6.12 13.07 -3.16
C LEU A 120 5.46 14.41 -2.79
N GLN A 121 4.50 14.86 -3.59
CA GLN A 121 3.76 16.12 -3.41
C GLN A 121 2.37 15.93 -2.81
N SER A 122 1.96 14.70 -2.46
CA SER A 122 0.62 14.44 -1.93
C SER A 122 0.42 15.06 -0.55
N GLN A 123 -0.85 15.22 -0.17
CA GLN A 123 -1.23 15.66 1.18
C GLN A 123 -0.71 14.70 2.25
N ALA A 124 -0.71 13.39 1.96
CA ALA A 124 -0.14 12.37 2.84
C ALA A 124 1.38 12.53 3.06
N ALA A 125 2.11 13.05 2.06
CA ALA A 125 3.55 13.23 2.12
C ALA A 125 4.00 14.42 2.98
N VAL A 126 3.15 15.43 3.17
CA VAL A 126 3.48 16.68 3.88
C VAL A 126 4.16 16.44 5.24
N LYS A 127 3.66 15.49 6.02
CA LYS A 127 4.21 15.20 7.36
C LYS A 127 5.63 14.61 7.34
N PHE A 128 6.00 13.90 6.27
CA PHE A 128 7.33 13.28 6.13
C PHE A 128 8.39 14.28 5.66
N TRP A 129 7.97 15.45 5.17
CA TRP A 129 8.86 16.57 4.85
C TRP A 129 9.20 17.44 6.06
N ASP A 130 8.51 17.27 7.19
CA ASP A 130 8.72 18.07 8.39
C ASP A 130 9.78 17.43 9.31
N PRO A 131 11.01 17.98 9.38
CA PRO A 131 12.04 17.43 10.26
C PRO A 131 11.72 17.56 11.75
N ALA A 132 10.72 18.36 12.13
CA ALA A 132 10.24 18.43 13.51
C ALA A 132 9.33 17.25 13.89
N ARG A 133 9.02 16.34 12.95
CA ARG A 133 8.20 15.14 13.16
C ARG A 133 9.01 13.87 12.93
N PRO A 134 9.93 13.50 13.85
CA PRO A 134 10.80 12.34 13.69
C PRO A 134 10.05 10.99 13.64
N GLU A 135 8.78 10.95 14.04
CA GLU A 135 7.90 9.79 13.86
C GLU A 135 7.54 9.50 12.39
N PHE A 136 7.79 10.45 11.47
CA PHE A 136 7.54 10.34 10.03
C PHE A 136 8.86 10.54 9.26
N PRO A 137 9.75 9.54 9.22
CA PRO A 137 11.07 9.68 8.58
C PRO A 137 10.92 9.87 7.07
N ARG A 138 11.71 10.78 6.49
CA ARG A 138 11.69 11.06 5.05
C ARG A 138 11.96 9.80 4.21
N GLU A 139 12.79 8.91 4.72
CA GLU A 139 13.15 7.62 4.12
C GLU A 139 11.93 6.75 3.82
N ASP A 140 10.80 6.95 4.52
CA ASP A 140 9.54 6.27 4.19
C ASP A 140 8.97 6.73 2.85
N LEU A 141 9.12 8.01 2.47
CA LEU A 141 8.74 8.48 1.14
C LEU A 141 9.60 7.84 0.06
N ASP A 142 10.92 7.74 0.30
CA ASP A 142 11.83 7.10 -0.64
C ASP A 142 11.46 5.61 -0.84
N CYS A 143 11.10 4.92 0.25
CA CYS A 143 10.59 3.55 0.20
C CYS A 143 9.27 3.45 -0.59
N CYS A 144 8.30 4.32 -0.31
CA CYS A 144 6.99 4.31 -0.96
C CYS A 144 7.05 4.68 -2.45
N ALA A 145 7.96 5.57 -2.85
CA ALA A 145 8.17 5.99 -4.23
C ALA A 145 9.07 5.04 -5.05
N SER A 146 9.65 4.01 -4.42
CA SER A 146 10.51 3.02 -5.09
C SER A 146 9.69 2.05 -5.96
N ILE A 147 9.38 2.45 -7.19
CA ILE A 147 8.55 1.67 -8.12
C ILE A 147 9.14 0.28 -8.39
N ASP A 148 8.29 -0.75 -8.35
CA ASP A 148 8.59 -2.14 -8.71
C ASP A 148 9.82 -2.74 -7.98
N ARG A 149 10.12 -2.28 -6.75
CA ARG A 149 11.20 -2.82 -5.90
C ARG A 149 11.03 -4.32 -5.59
N PHE A 150 9.79 -4.81 -5.57
CA PHE A 150 9.43 -6.20 -5.27
C PHE A 150 8.63 -6.82 -6.41
N ASP A 151 8.94 -8.07 -6.72
CA ASP A 151 8.39 -8.84 -7.85
C ASP A 151 7.19 -9.72 -7.45
N ARG A 152 6.59 -9.48 -6.28
CA ARG A 152 5.50 -10.30 -5.74
C ARG A 152 4.21 -9.50 -5.56
N PRO A 153 3.08 -9.99 -6.11
CA PRO A 153 1.78 -9.39 -5.83
C PRO A 153 1.31 -9.80 -4.42
N MET A 154 0.37 -9.03 -3.86
CA MET A 154 -0.15 -9.26 -2.50
C MET A 154 -1.65 -9.60 -2.54
N PRO A 155 -2.05 -10.81 -2.97
CA PRO A 155 -3.44 -11.24 -2.89
C PRO A 155 -3.87 -11.37 -1.42
N VAL A 156 -5.11 -10.96 -1.15
CA VAL A 156 -5.75 -11.16 0.15
C VAL A 156 -6.53 -12.47 0.13
N VAL A 157 -6.32 -13.28 1.15
CA VAL A 157 -7.03 -14.53 1.39
C VAL A 157 -7.70 -14.50 2.75
N HIS A 158 -8.74 -15.31 2.93
CA HIS A 158 -9.36 -15.56 4.22
C HIS A 158 -8.84 -16.90 4.77
N LEU A 159 -8.12 -16.84 5.89
CA LEU A 159 -7.53 -18.01 6.56
C LEU A 159 -7.99 -18.00 8.02
N ASP A 160 -8.61 -19.08 8.48
CA ASP A 160 -8.97 -19.28 9.90
C ASP A 160 -9.65 -18.08 10.59
N GLY A 161 -10.54 -17.38 9.88
CA GLY A 161 -11.28 -16.22 10.41
C GLY A 161 -10.54 -14.89 10.33
N VAL A 162 -9.35 -14.83 9.71
CA VAL A 162 -8.58 -13.60 9.50
C VAL A 162 -8.26 -13.37 8.03
N PHE A 163 -8.11 -12.11 7.63
CA PHE A 163 -7.60 -11.75 6.31
C PHE A 163 -6.08 -11.70 6.33
N ALA A 164 -5.44 -12.39 5.39
CA ALA A 164 -4.00 -12.48 5.28
C ALA A 164 -3.54 -12.11 3.87
N LEU A 165 -2.38 -11.47 3.76
CA LEU A 165 -1.66 -11.36 2.50
C LEU A 165 -0.96 -12.69 2.27
N ALA A 166 -1.43 -13.48 1.31
CA ALA A 166 -0.85 -14.78 1.05
C ALA A 166 0.56 -14.60 0.43
N PRO A 167 1.59 -15.30 0.93
CA PRO A 167 2.84 -15.40 0.19
C PRO A 167 2.51 -16.13 -1.12
N HIS A 168 2.73 -15.45 -2.25
CA HIS A 168 2.79 -16.16 -3.52
C HIS A 168 3.99 -17.11 -3.48
N GLY A 169 3.69 -18.41 -3.64
CA GLY A 169 4.67 -19.48 -3.77
C GLY A 169 5.53 -19.34 -5.01
#